data_AF-A0A644X0I4-F1
#
_entry.id   AF-A0A644X0I4-F1
#
_cell.length_a   1.000
_cell.length_b   1.000
_cell.length_c   1.000
_cell.angle_alpha   90.00
_cell.angle_beta   90.00
_cell.angle_gamma   90.00
#
_symmetry.space_group_name_H-M   'P 1'
#
loop_
_entity.id
_entity.type
_entity.pdbx_description
1 polymer ?
#
loop_
_entity_poly.entity_id
_entity_poly.type
_entity_poly.pdbx_seq_one_letter_code
_entity_poly.pdbx_strand_id
1 'polypeptide(L)'
;MMNNEPRYSQSQGLLLLEAAVKEYGPLFTLDQIKPLANAQRLSTSHLRYLLSTLADAGWIEILKRGTYLVKSPLYSEEVPVYAIAAALIQPIAISHWSACAHHGFTTQNPVMVQATTPTKVITPEMRLGKAHSPRGRAVWTVSGNDFEFIHISPNLFWGFQKMWVNSWHQVNITDRERTALDLIARPDIFGGFSAAIEILENAINQINVDQLVDYAIKYDVGSVIKRLGWSLEKLGYTGNSLEGLRVYPVKRYYLLDPSLEETSAKKNSRWHISENLQRS
;
A
#
# COMPACT_ATOMS: atom_id res chain seq x y z
N MET A 1 56.79 -4.34 -13.32
CA MET A 1 55.94 -3.24 -12.82
C MET A 1 54.95 -3.85 -11.85
N MET A 2 55.10 -3.55 -10.56
CA MET A 2 54.18 -4.02 -9.52
C MET A 2 52.86 -3.28 -9.68
N ASN A 3 51.78 -4.03 -9.96
CA ASN A 3 50.42 -3.53 -9.85
C ASN A 3 50.15 -3.24 -8.37
N ASN A 4 50.14 -1.96 -8.01
CA ASN A 4 49.60 -1.49 -6.74
C ASN A 4 48.07 -1.63 -6.80
N GLU A 5 47.54 -2.74 -6.33
CA GLU A 5 46.16 -2.74 -5.83
C GLU A 5 46.09 -1.85 -4.58
N PRO A 6 45.20 -0.85 -4.53
CA PRO A 6 44.95 -0.15 -3.28
C PRO A 6 44.25 -1.14 -2.33
N ARG A 7 45.00 -1.66 -1.35
CA ARG A 7 44.44 -2.25 -0.14
C ARG A 7 43.54 -1.21 0.53
N TYR A 8 42.24 -1.23 0.23
CA TYR A 8 41.24 -0.47 0.97
C TYR A 8 41.26 -0.99 2.41
N SER A 9 41.86 -0.23 3.33
CA SER A 9 41.44 -0.32 4.73
C SER A 9 39.96 0.08 4.73
N GLN A 10 39.05 -0.87 4.90
CA GLN A 10 37.61 -0.56 4.95
C GLN A 10 37.40 0.48 6.05
N SER A 11 36.85 1.64 5.69
CA SER A 11 36.54 2.67 6.67
C SER A 11 35.55 2.11 7.69
N GLN A 12 35.59 2.60 8.94
CA GLN A 12 34.67 2.16 9.99
C GLN A 12 33.19 2.28 9.56
N GLY A 13 32.87 3.27 8.71
CA GLY A 13 31.54 3.42 8.11
C GLY A 13 31.16 2.27 7.18
N LEU A 14 32.10 1.78 6.34
CA LEU A 14 31.83 0.67 5.43
C LEU A 14 31.64 -0.65 6.17
N LEU A 15 32.45 -0.92 7.20
CA LEU A 15 32.27 -2.08 8.08
C LEU A 15 30.90 -2.08 8.78
N LEU A 16 30.48 -0.91 9.27
CA LEU A 16 29.16 -0.75 9.89
C LEU A 16 28.04 -0.98 8.86
N LEU A 17 28.22 -0.49 7.63
CA LEU A 17 27.25 -0.67 6.55
C LEU A 17 27.13 -2.14 6.12
N GLU A 18 28.25 -2.85 5.99
CA GLU A 18 28.29 -4.30 5.71
C GLU A 18 27.56 -5.10 6.80
N ALA A 19 27.78 -4.76 8.07
CA ALA A 19 27.07 -5.39 9.18
C ALA A 19 25.55 -5.10 9.11
N ALA A 20 25.15 -3.88 8.76
CA ALA A 20 23.75 -3.52 8.60
C ALA A 20 23.08 -4.27 7.45
N VAL A 21 23.74 -4.40 6.29
CA VAL A 21 23.22 -5.16 5.14
C VAL A 21 23.07 -6.64 5.49
N LYS A 22 24.04 -7.21 6.19
CA LYS A 22 23.96 -8.60 6.62
C LYS A 22 22.75 -8.87 7.53
N GLU A 23 22.50 -7.97 8.48
CA GLU A 23 21.46 -8.15 9.49
C GLU A 23 20.06 -7.76 9.00
N TYR A 24 19.95 -6.64 8.26
CA TYR A 24 18.68 -6.00 7.93
C TYR A 24 18.41 -5.94 6.42
N GLY A 25 19.39 -6.27 5.59
CA GLY A 25 19.31 -6.12 4.14
C GLY A 25 19.58 -4.68 3.68
N PRO A 26 19.24 -4.37 2.43
CA PRO A 26 19.60 -3.09 1.81
C PRO A 26 18.80 -1.89 2.33
N LEU A 27 17.74 -2.11 3.12
CA LEU A 27 16.94 -1.06 3.73
C LEU A 27 17.05 -1.15 5.25
N PHE A 28 17.43 -0.05 5.88
CA PHE A 28 17.49 0.00 7.33
C PHE A 28 17.20 1.40 7.86
N THR A 29 16.84 1.45 9.13
CA THR A 29 16.59 2.68 9.86
C THR A 29 17.77 3.03 10.76
N LEU A 30 17.84 4.31 11.14
CA LEU A 30 18.78 4.78 12.15
C LEU A 30 18.62 3.99 13.45
N ASP A 31 17.40 3.62 13.82
CA ASP A 31 17.14 2.88 15.06
C ASP A 31 17.62 1.44 14.99
N GLN A 32 17.55 0.79 13.81
CA GLN A 32 18.09 -0.56 13.59
C GLN A 32 19.63 -0.60 13.61
N ILE A 33 20.29 0.42 13.06
CA ILE A 33 21.77 0.44 12.99
C ILE A 33 22.43 0.93 14.29
N LYS A 34 21.71 1.65 15.16
CA LYS A 34 22.21 2.15 16.45
C LYS A 34 22.84 1.06 17.33
N PRO A 35 22.21 -0.12 17.56
CA PRO A 35 22.83 -1.21 18.31
C PRO A 35 24.18 -1.67 17.74
N LEU A 36 24.29 -1.79 16.41
CA LEU A 36 25.54 -2.17 15.73
C LEU A 36 26.63 -1.11 15.94
N ALA A 37 26.26 0.17 15.86
CA ALA A 37 27.17 1.27 16.11
C ALA A 37 27.65 1.31 17.57
N ASN A 38 26.74 1.07 18.53
CA ASN A 38 27.06 1.02 19.95
C ASN A 38 28.03 -0.13 20.29
N ALA A 39 27.88 -1.30 19.64
CA ALA A 39 28.81 -2.41 19.79
C ALA A 39 30.23 -2.04 19.33
N GLN A 40 30.35 -1.11 18.39
CA GLN A 40 31.62 -0.53 17.94
C GLN A 40 32.03 0.74 18.71
N ARG A 41 31.35 1.05 19.83
CA ARG A 41 31.59 2.22 20.70
C ARG A 41 31.42 3.57 19.97
N LEU A 42 30.57 3.61 18.94
CA LEU A 42 30.25 4.84 18.23
C LEU A 42 29.16 5.63 18.96
N SER A 43 29.38 6.93 19.14
CA SER A 43 28.33 7.83 19.65
C SER A 43 27.25 8.05 18.58
N THR A 44 26.04 8.45 19.01
CA THR A 44 24.96 8.77 18.06
C THR A 44 25.33 9.90 17.11
N SER A 45 26.09 10.90 17.57
CA SER A 45 26.57 11.99 16.72
C SER A 45 27.56 11.50 15.67
N HIS A 46 28.49 10.62 16.05
CA HIS A 46 29.44 10.03 15.11
C HIS A 46 28.74 9.11 14.10
N LEU A 47 27.76 8.31 14.53
CA LEU A 47 26.92 7.52 13.62
C LEU A 47 26.22 8.38 12.57
N ARG A 48 25.60 9.50 12.98
CA ARG A 48 24.94 10.42 12.04
C ARG A 48 25.93 11.03 11.06
N TYR A 49 27.12 11.40 11.52
CA TYR A 49 28.20 11.89 10.68
C TYR A 49 28.61 10.84 9.64
N LEU A 50 28.88 9.59 10.06
CA LEU A 50 29.24 8.50 9.16
C LEU A 50 28.15 8.25 8.11
N LEU A 51 26.87 8.22 8.50
CA LEU A 51 25.77 8.05 7.56
C LEU A 51 25.67 9.21 6.56
N SER A 52 25.94 10.45 6.99
CA SER A 52 26.03 11.59 6.07
C SER A 52 27.17 11.40 5.07
N THR A 53 28.37 11.07 5.54
CA THR A 53 29.54 10.86 4.67
C THR A 53 29.32 9.71 3.69
N LEU A 54 28.68 8.61 4.13
CA LEU A 54 28.31 7.50 3.25
C LEU A 54 27.29 7.92 2.19
N ALA A 55 26.34 8.78 2.55
CA ALA A 55 25.36 9.31 1.59
C ALA A 55 26.02 10.23 0.56
N ASP A 56 26.87 11.15 1.01
CA ASP A 56 27.62 12.07 0.15
C ASP A 56 28.55 11.32 -0.82
N ALA A 57 29.12 10.20 -0.38
CA ALA A 57 29.95 9.32 -1.18
C ALA A 57 29.14 8.31 -2.03
N GLY A 58 27.81 8.33 -1.99
CA GLY A 58 26.93 7.52 -2.83
C GLY A 58 26.76 6.05 -2.39
N TRP A 59 27.23 5.66 -1.20
CA TRP A 59 27.07 4.31 -0.66
C TRP A 59 25.66 4.04 -0.16
N ILE A 60 24.95 5.08 0.26
CA ILE A 60 23.56 5.01 0.69
C ILE A 60 22.74 6.18 0.12
N GLU A 61 21.45 5.95 -0.08
CA GLU A 61 20.44 6.98 -0.35
C GLU A 61 19.59 7.19 0.91
N ILE A 62 19.32 8.46 1.26
CA ILE A 62 18.41 8.81 2.35
C ILE A 62 16.99 8.89 1.79
N LEU A 63 16.17 7.86 2.03
CA LEU A 63 14.79 7.81 1.53
C LEU A 63 13.88 8.79 2.27
N LYS A 64 14.04 8.86 3.59
CA LYS A 64 13.45 9.85 4.48
C LYS A 64 14.34 10.00 5.71
N ARG A 65 14.05 10.98 6.58
CA ARG A 65 14.82 11.19 7.81
C ARG A 65 14.93 9.89 8.62
N GLY A 66 16.14 9.37 8.72
CA GLY A 66 16.45 8.17 9.50
C GLY A 66 16.16 6.84 8.80
N THR A 67 15.91 6.83 7.49
CA THR A 67 15.72 5.62 6.67
C THR A 67 16.65 5.67 5.48
N TYR A 68 17.39 4.58 5.27
CA TYR A 68 18.50 4.51 4.34
C TYR A 68 18.35 3.31 3.42
N LEU A 69 18.75 3.49 2.16
CA LEU A 69 18.85 2.46 1.14
C LEU A 69 20.30 2.30 0.72
N VAL A 70 20.84 1.09 0.78
CA VAL A 70 22.20 0.79 0.32
C VAL A 70 22.27 0.76 -1.21
N LYS A 71 23.38 1.26 -1.75
CA LYS A 71 23.66 1.34 -3.19
C LYS A 71 24.87 0.48 -3.58
N SER A 72 25.09 0.40 -4.89
CA SER A 72 26.23 -0.26 -5.51
C SER A 72 27.57 0.37 -5.05
N PRO A 73 28.66 -0.41 -4.90
CA PRO A 73 28.77 -1.85 -5.17
C PRO A 73 28.30 -2.76 -4.05
N LEU A 74 27.96 -2.23 -2.87
CA LEU A 74 27.64 -3.07 -1.70
C LEU A 74 26.30 -3.81 -1.87
N TYR A 75 25.35 -3.20 -2.57
CA TYR A 75 24.12 -3.85 -3.03
C TYR A 75 23.84 -3.43 -4.47
N SER A 76 23.88 -4.39 -5.39
CA SER A 76 23.73 -4.15 -6.84
C SER A 76 22.36 -4.56 -7.38
N GLU A 77 21.59 -5.30 -6.61
CA GLU A 77 20.23 -5.72 -6.99
C GLU A 77 19.24 -4.55 -6.85
N GLU A 78 18.15 -4.62 -7.60
CA GLU A 78 17.05 -3.68 -7.45
C GLU A 78 16.23 -4.04 -6.20
N VAL A 79 16.06 -3.07 -5.31
CA VAL A 79 15.26 -3.28 -4.10
C VAL A 79 13.77 -3.31 -4.46
N PRO A 80 13.01 -4.33 -4.02
CA PRO A 80 11.59 -4.41 -4.31
C PRO A 80 10.83 -3.16 -3.86
N VAL A 81 10.01 -2.61 -4.74
CA VAL A 81 9.27 -1.35 -4.49
C VAL A 81 8.35 -1.44 -3.25
N TYR A 82 7.80 -2.61 -2.93
CA TYR A 82 7.00 -2.80 -1.71
C TYR A 82 7.84 -2.74 -0.43
N ALA A 83 9.11 -3.15 -0.48
CA ALA A 83 10.04 -2.97 0.65
C ALA A 83 10.33 -1.47 0.87
N ILE A 84 10.51 -0.71 -0.21
CA ILE A 84 10.69 0.75 -0.16
C ILE A 84 9.45 1.41 0.46
N ALA A 85 8.24 1.07 -0.01
CA ALA A 85 6.99 1.57 0.56
C ALA A 85 6.91 1.32 2.09
N ALA A 86 7.27 0.12 2.53
CA ALA A 86 7.30 -0.26 3.93
C ALA A 86 8.39 0.46 4.74
N ALA A 87 9.50 0.85 4.13
CA ALA A 87 10.54 1.65 4.77
C ALA A 87 10.10 3.13 4.92
N LEU A 88 9.29 3.65 4.00
CA LEU A 88 8.77 5.01 4.04
C LEU A 88 7.72 5.21 5.12
N ILE A 89 6.89 4.22 5.45
CA ILE A 89 5.88 4.35 6.49
C ILE A 89 5.52 3.02 7.16
N GLN A 90 5.24 3.09 8.46
CA GLN A 90 4.71 2.00 9.26
C GLN A 90 3.68 2.53 10.28
N PRO A 91 2.62 1.78 10.60
CA PRO A 91 2.22 0.52 9.96
C PRO A 91 1.63 0.75 8.55
N ILE A 92 1.72 -0.26 7.70
CA ILE A 92 1.32 -0.22 6.28
C ILE A 92 0.81 -1.59 5.81
N ALA A 93 -0.09 -1.60 4.82
CA ALA A 93 -0.36 -2.75 3.98
C ALA A 93 -0.43 -2.34 2.51
N ILE A 94 0.24 -3.07 1.63
CA ILE A 94 0.09 -2.92 0.17
C ILE A 94 -1.38 -3.21 -0.17
N SER A 95 -2.01 -2.38 -1.01
CA SER A 95 -3.47 -2.40 -1.18
C SER A 95 -3.90 -1.83 -2.53
N HIS A 96 -5.21 -1.81 -2.79
CA HIS A 96 -5.81 -1.20 -3.98
C HIS A 96 -5.17 -1.71 -5.28
N TRP A 97 -4.78 -0.87 -6.24
CA TRP A 97 -4.22 -1.31 -7.53
C TRP A 97 -3.02 -2.23 -7.38
N SER A 98 -2.13 -1.98 -6.41
CA SER A 98 -0.98 -2.85 -6.14
C SER A 98 -1.39 -4.24 -5.66
N ALA A 99 -2.44 -4.34 -4.84
CA ALA A 99 -2.98 -5.64 -4.41
C ALA A 99 -3.81 -6.31 -5.51
N CYS A 100 -4.59 -5.56 -6.29
CA CYS A 100 -5.30 -6.09 -7.45
C CYS A 100 -4.32 -6.74 -8.45
N ALA A 101 -3.21 -6.06 -8.74
CA ALA A 101 -2.18 -6.60 -9.63
C ALA A 101 -1.50 -7.85 -9.03
N HIS A 102 -1.17 -7.83 -7.74
CA HIS A 102 -0.56 -8.98 -7.08
C HIS A 102 -1.48 -10.22 -7.06
N HIS A 103 -2.78 -10.02 -6.83
CA HIS A 103 -3.76 -11.11 -6.78
C HIS A 103 -4.26 -11.55 -8.15
N GLY A 104 -3.88 -10.87 -9.24
CA GLY A 104 -4.37 -11.17 -10.59
C GLY A 104 -5.81 -10.72 -10.84
N PHE A 105 -6.30 -9.70 -10.14
CA PHE A 105 -7.61 -9.08 -10.39
C PHE A 105 -7.59 -8.15 -11.61
N THR A 106 -6.39 -7.73 -12.03
CA THR A 106 -6.18 -6.92 -13.23
C THR A 106 -4.92 -7.37 -13.95
N THR A 107 -4.92 -7.25 -15.27
CA THR A 107 -3.75 -7.45 -16.13
C THR A 107 -2.92 -6.18 -16.30
N GLN A 108 -3.44 -5.03 -15.83
CA GLN A 108 -2.74 -3.77 -15.92
C GLN A 108 -1.66 -3.67 -14.83
N ASN A 109 -0.44 -3.34 -15.23
CA ASN A 109 0.61 -3.00 -14.28
C ASN A 109 0.34 -1.61 -13.69
N PRO A 110 0.18 -1.47 -12.36
CA PRO A 110 0.00 -0.17 -11.73
C PRO A 110 1.22 0.71 -11.97
N VAL A 111 0.98 1.96 -12.39
CA VAL A 111 2.04 2.96 -12.60
C VAL A 111 2.63 3.50 -11.29
N MET A 112 2.02 3.20 -10.15
CA MET A 112 2.44 3.64 -8.82
C MET A 112 2.13 2.57 -7.78
N VAL A 113 2.91 2.55 -6.70
CA VAL A 113 2.67 1.66 -5.56
C VAL A 113 1.61 2.29 -4.65
N GLN A 114 0.52 1.56 -4.42
CA GLN A 114 -0.55 1.95 -3.52
C GLN A 114 -0.52 1.13 -2.24
N ALA A 115 -0.63 1.83 -1.12
CA ALA A 115 -0.64 1.19 0.19
C ALA A 115 -1.55 1.94 1.15
N THR A 116 -2.21 1.19 2.02
CA THR A 116 -3.08 1.74 3.05
C THR A 116 -2.33 1.86 4.36
N THR A 117 -2.61 2.91 5.12
CA THR A 117 -2.00 3.15 6.44
C THR A 117 -2.98 3.91 7.35
N PRO A 118 -2.97 3.66 8.67
CA PRO A 118 -3.71 4.49 9.61
C PRO A 118 -3.02 5.82 9.94
N THR A 119 -1.81 6.02 9.42
CA THR A 119 -1.04 7.24 9.65
C THR A 119 -1.39 8.29 8.60
N LYS A 120 -1.69 9.52 9.03
CA LYS A 120 -1.84 10.64 8.09
C LYS A 120 -0.48 10.97 7.48
N VAL A 121 -0.34 10.76 6.18
CA VAL A 121 0.90 11.01 5.45
C VAL A 121 0.98 12.46 5.01
N ILE A 122 2.10 13.10 5.30
CA ILE A 122 2.44 14.43 4.79
C ILE A 122 3.76 14.27 4.04
N THR A 123 3.71 14.34 2.72
CA THR A 123 4.92 14.24 1.89
C THR A 123 5.79 15.50 2.06
N PRO A 124 7.10 15.44 1.79
CA PRO A 124 7.97 16.63 1.85
C PRO A 124 7.45 17.77 0.98
N GLU A 125 6.97 17.44 -0.21
CA GLU A 125 6.35 18.31 -1.20
C GLU A 125 5.08 19.02 -0.69
N MET A 126 4.22 18.32 0.06
CA MET A 126 3.05 18.92 0.70
C MET A 126 3.44 20.04 1.68
N ARG A 127 4.60 19.94 2.36
CA ARG A 127 5.08 20.99 3.28
C ARG A 127 5.51 22.26 2.56
N LEU A 128 5.86 22.13 1.28
CA LEU A 128 6.24 23.24 0.41
C LEU A 128 5.03 23.81 -0.36
N GLY A 129 3.81 23.33 -0.07
CA GLY A 129 2.58 23.74 -0.74
C GLY A 129 2.47 23.26 -2.20
N LYS A 130 3.32 22.33 -2.64
CA LYS A 130 3.38 21.82 -4.01
C LYS A 130 3.45 20.30 -3.97
N ALA A 131 2.30 19.62 -3.91
CA ALA A 131 2.26 18.16 -3.95
C ALA A 131 2.05 17.66 -5.37
N HIS A 132 2.94 16.79 -5.88
CA HIS A 132 2.65 16.05 -7.11
C HIS A 132 1.40 15.19 -6.87
N SER A 133 0.32 15.50 -7.58
CA SER A 133 -1.01 14.92 -7.34
C SER A 133 -1.71 14.55 -8.66
N PRO A 134 -1.17 13.59 -9.43
CA PRO A 134 -1.65 13.26 -10.79
C PRO A 134 -3.12 12.80 -10.81
N ARG A 135 -3.70 12.46 -9.65
CA ARG A 135 -5.12 12.07 -9.48
C ARG A 135 -5.82 12.83 -8.35
N GLY A 136 -5.35 14.04 -8.03
CA GLY A 136 -5.85 14.83 -6.90
C GLY A 136 -5.49 14.27 -5.52
N ARG A 137 -4.59 13.27 -5.48
CA ARG A 137 -4.08 12.65 -4.25
C ARG A 137 -2.57 12.76 -4.24
N ALA A 138 -2.01 13.09 -3.07
CA ALA A 138 -0.58 13.34 -2.92
C ALA A 138 0.21 12.05 -3.14
N VAL A 139 1.23 12.14 -4.00
CA VAL A 139 2.20 11.08 -4.27
C VAL A 139 3.52 11.45 -3.60
N TRP A 140 4.23 10.45 -3.10
CA TRP A 140 5.60 10.60 -2.62
C TRP A 140 6.53 9.89 -3.60
N THR A 141 7.36 10.63 -4.34
CA THR A 141 8.34 10.04 -5.26
C THR A 141 9.65 9.76 -4.52
N VAL A 142 10.12 8.51 -4.55
CA VAL A 142 11.36 8.07 -3.90
C VAL A 142 12.09 7.08 -4.80
N SER A 143 13.39 7.30 -5.02
CA SER A 143 14.22 6.45 -5.90
C SER A 143 13.58 6.20 -7.28
N GLY A 144 12.95 7.21 -7.88
CA GLY A 144 12.29 7.11 -9.18
C GLY A 144 10.95 6.38 -9.21
N ASN A 145 10.41 6.00 -8.05
CA ASN A 145 9.14 5.31 -7.90
C ASN A 145 8.10 6.18 -7.20
N ASP A 146 6.86 6.11 -7.66
CA ASP A 146 5.74 6.86 -7.10
C ASP A 146 4.96 6.02 -6.08
N PHE A 147 4.77 6.58 -4.88
CA PHE A 147 4.03 5.96 -3.78
C PHE A 147 2.80 6.78 -3.40
N GLU A 148 1.64 6.14 -3.42
CA GLU A 148 0.38 6.72 -2.95
C GLU A 148 -0.05 6.02 -1.65
N PHE A 149 -0.05 6.78 -0.55
CA PHE A 149 -0.47 6.29 0.75
C PHE A 149 -1.91 6.71 1.06
N ILE A 150 -2.78 5.71 1.14
CA ILE A 150 -4.21 5.89 1.35
C ILE A 150 -4.49 5.78 2.85
N HIS A 151 -4.93 6.87 3.44
CA HIS A 151 -5.30 6.88 4.86
C HIS A 151 -6.57 6.07 5.09
N ILE A 152 -6.56 5.22 6.12
CA ILE A 152 -7.75 4.54 6.63
C ILE A 152 -7.87 4.70 8.14
N SER A 153 -9.08 4.68 8.68
CA SER A 153 -9.27 4.68 10.13
C SER A 153 -8.61 3.44 10.78
N PRO A 154 -7.97 3.56 11.97
CA PRO A 154 -7.29 2.44 12.63
C PRO A 154 -8.16 1.19 12.83
N ASN A 155 -9.45 1.34 13.11
CA ASN A 155 -10.40 0.24 13.27
C ASN A 155 -10.68 -0.55 11.96
N LEU A 156 -10.33 0.02 10.81
CA LEU A 156 -10.48 -0.61 9.49
C LEU A 156 -9.16 -1.17 8.95
N PHE A 157 -8.05 -1.05 9.71
CA PHE A 157 -6.72 -1.50 9.31
C PHE A 157 -6.51 -2.99 9.64
N TRP A 158 -7.15 -3.86 8.87
CA TRP A 158 -7.10 -5.33 9.00
C TRP A 158 -7.38 -6.01 7.65
N GLY A 159 -7.25 -7.34 7.60
CA GLY A 159 -7.50 -8.14 6.38
C GLY A 159 -6.25 -8.25 5.54
N PHE A 160 -5.15 -8.60 6.20
CA PHE A 160 -3.82 -8.64 5.60
C PHE A 160 -3.24 -10.04 5.66
N GLN A 161 -2.46 -10.37 4.66
CA GLN A 161 -1.53 -11.49 4.68
C GLN A 161 -0.10 -10.96 4.56
N LYS A 162 0.87 -11.77 4.96
CA LYS A 162 2.28 -11.43 4.85
C LYS A 162 2.86 -11.98 3.56
N MET A 163 3.67 -11.17 2.87
CA MET A 163 4.41 -11.60 1.68
C MET A 163 5.90 -11.27 1.84
N TRP A 164 6.75 -12.23 1.51
CA TRP A 164 8.18 -11.97 1.35
C TRP A 164 8.41 -11.26 0.02
N VAL A 165 9.14 -10.15 0.05
CA VAL A 165 9.48 -9.37 -1.16
C VAL A 165 10.95 -9.52 -1.51
N ASN A 166 11.80 -9.87 -0.55
CA ASN A 166 13.16 -10.38 -0.72
C ASN A 166 13.56 -11.21 0.51
N SER A 167 14.83 -11.61 0.61
CA SER A 167 15.34 -12.45 1.71
C SER A 167 15.30 -11.79 3.10
N TRP A 168 15.11 -10.48 3.18
CA TRP A 168 15.14 -9.73 4.45
C TRP A 168 13.79 -9.13 4.82
N HIS A 169 12.99 -8.76 3.83
CA HIS A 169 11.80 -7.94 4.01
C HIS A 169 10.53 -8.74 3.76
N GLN A 170 9.66 -8.67 4.75
CA GLN A 170 8.29 -9.13 4.67
C GLN A 170 7.37 -7.93 4.83
N VAL A 171 6.35 -7.83 3.97
CA VAL A 171 5.36 -6.74 4.01
C VAL A 171 3.97 -7.31 4.18
N ASN A 172 3.07 -6.51 4.75
CA ASN A 172 1.64 -6.81 4.73
C ASN A 172 1.06 -6.39 3.37
N ILE A 173 0.14 -7.19 2.86
CA ILE A 173 -0.70 -6.88 1.70
C ILE A 173 -2.13 -7.25 2.04
N THR A 174 -3.12 -6.49 1.56
CA THR A 174 -4.53 -6.88 1.70
C THR A 174 -4.73 -8.28 1.11
N ASP A 175 -5.45 -9.15 1.83
CA ASP A 175 -5.85 -10.44 1.25
C ASP A 175 -6.85 -10.23 0.10
N ARG A 176 -7.25 -11.31 -0.57
CA ARG A 176 -8.08 -11.22 -1.78
C ARG A 176 -9.44 -10.60 -1.46
N GLU A 177 -10.07 -11.03 -0.37
CA GLU A 177 -11.37 -10.57 0.08
C GLU A 177 -11.33 -9.12 0.53
N ARG A 178 -10.27 -8.70 1.23
CA ARG A 178 -10.10 -7.29 1.60
C ARG A 178 -9.84 -6.41 0.39
N THR A 179 -9.07 -6.89 -0.57
CA THR A 179 -8.83 -6.19 -1.85
C THR A 179 -10.12 -6.04 -2.63
N ALA A 180 -10.96 -7.09 -2.69
CA ALA A 180 -12.27 -7.04 -3.30
C ALA A 180 -13.22 -6.07 -2.58
N LEU A 181 -13.16 -6.00 -1.24
CA LEU A 181 -13.94 -5.03 -0.48
C LEU A 181 -13.50 -3.59 -0.76
N ASP A 182 -12.20 -3.35 -0.93
CA ASP A 182 -11.68 -2.01 -1.24
C ASP A 182 -12.23 -1.49 -2.59
N LEU A 183 -12.50 -2.36 -3.59
CA LEU A 183 -13.19 -1.99 -4.85
C LEU A 183 -14.54 -1.33 -4.58
N ILE A 184 -15.31 -1.88 -3.64
CA ILE A 184 -16.65 -1.39 -3.28
C ILE A 184 -16.58 -0.17 -2.34
N ALA A 185 -15.59 -0.16 -1.44
CA ALA A 185 -15.43 0.88 -0.44
C ALA A 185 -14.87 2.19 -1.03
N ARG A 186 -13.95 2.07 -2.00
CA ARG A 186 -13.22 3.18 -2.63
C ARG A 186 -13.23 3.10 -4.16
N PRO A 187 -14.41 3.06 -4.80
CA PRO A 187 -14.51 3.00 -6.26
C PRO A 187 -13.85 4.20 -6.95
N ASP A 188 -13.73 5.34 -6.26
CA ASP A 188 -13.02 6.54 -6.70
C ASP A 188 -11.52 6.31 -6.97
N ILE A 189 -10.93 5.24 -6.44
CA ILE A 189 -9.54 4.85 -6.72
C ILE A 189 -9.44 4.03 -8.02
N PHE A 190 -10.51 3.31 -8.37
CA PHE A 190 -10.54 2.37 -9.49
C PHE A 190 -11.16 2.94 -10.77
N GLY A 191 -11.40 4.24 -10.83
CA GLY A 191 -12.02 4.90 -11.99
C GLY A 191 -13.55 4.93 -11.96
N GLY A 192 -14.16 4.72 -10.80
CA GLY A 192 -15.61 4.71 -10.60
C GLY A 192 -16.16 3.33 -10.26
N PHE A 193 -17.45 3.28 -9.94
CA PHE A 193 -18.07 2.06 -9.43
C PHE A 193 -18.26 1.00 -10.53
N SER A 194 -18.53 1.41 -11.77
CA SER A 194 -18.61 0.48 -12.91
C SER A 194 -17.30 -0.29 -13.12
N ALA A 195 -16.17 0.41 -13.16
CA ALA A 195 -14.85 -0.20 -13.31
C ALA A 195 -14.50 -1.10 -12.12
N ALA A 196 -14.86 -0.68 -10.91
CA ALA A 196 -14.68 -1.50 -9.71
C ALA A 196 -15.48 -2.82 -9.76
N ILE A 197 -16.70 -2.81 -10.29
CA ILE A 197 -17.50 -4.03 -10.48
C ILE A 197 -16.87 -4.94 -11.54
N GLU A 198 -16.39 -4.39 -12.65
CA GLU A 198 -15.75 -5.19 -13.71
C GLU A 198 -14.50 -5.91 -13.17
N ILE A 199 -13.70 -5.24 -12.33
CA ILE A 199 -12.57 -5.87 -11.65
C ILE A 199 -13.06 -6.97 -10.70
N LEU A 200 -14.11 -6.71 -9.92
CA LEU A 200 -14.68 -7.69 -8.99
C LEU A 200 -15.22 -8.92 -9.72
N GLU A 201 -15.92 -8.73 -10.84
CA GLU A 201 -16.46 -9.80 -11.69
C GLU A 201 -15.36 -10.72 -12.18
N ASN A 202 -14.27 -10.16 -12.70
CA ASN A 202 -13.10 -10.93 -13.15
C ASN A 202 -12.37 -11.65 -12.00
N ALA A 203 -12.41 -11.06 -10.81
CA ALA A 203 -11.79 -11.61 -9.61
C ALA A 203 -12.65 -12.65 -8.87
N ILE A 204 -13.94 -12.77 -9.21
CA ILE A 204 -14.92 -13.40 -8.33
C ILE A 204 -14.66 -14.89 -8.07
N ASN A 205 -14.09 -15.59 -9.04
CA ASN A 205 -13.72 -17.01 -8.92
C ASN A 205 -12.44 -17.24 -8.09
N GLN A 206 -11.76 -16.16 -7.70
CA GLN A 206 -10.52 -16.19 -6.93
C GLN A 206 -10.74 -15.82 -5.46
N ILE A 207 -11.97 -15.43 -5.08
CA ILE A 207 -12.31 -14.98 -3.73
C ILE A 207 -13.27 -15.95 -3.04
N ASN A 208 -13.18 -16.00 -1.71
CA ASN A 208 -14.22 -16.57 -0.88
C ASN A 208 -15.30 -15.52 -0.61
N VAL A 209 -16.46 -15.68 -1.26
CA VAL A 209 -17.57 -14.72 -1.15
C VAL A 209 -18.14 -14.65 0.27
N ASP A 210 -18.20 -15.75 1.01
CA ASP A 210 -18.70 -15.74 2.38
C ASP A 210 -17.76 -14.94 3.29
N GLN A 211 -16.44 -15.08 3.12
CA GLN A 211 -15.46 -14.28 3.84
C GLN A 211 -15.51 -12.80 3.43
N LEU A 212 -15.76 -12.48 2.16
CA LEU A 212 -16.00 -11.10 1.71
C LEU A 212 -17.25 -10.48 2.36
N VAL A 213 -18.32 -11.25 2.50
CA VAL A 213 -19.54 -10.84 3.22
C VAL A 213 -19.21 -10.54 4.69
N ASP A 214 -18.50 -11.44 5.38
CA ASP A 214 -18.08 -11.23 6.77
C ASP A 214 -17.21 -9.97 6.91
N TYR A 215 -16.33 -9.74 5.95
CA TYR A 215 -15.48 -8.55 5.91
C TYR A 215 -16.31 -7.28 5.75
N ALA A 216 -17.33 -7.27 4.89
CA ALA A 216 -18.20 -6.11 4.74
C ALA A 216 -18.99 -5.81 6.01
N ILE A 217 -19.51 -6.83 6.70
CA ILE A 217 -20.17 -6.65 7.99
C ILE A 217 -19.19 -6.10 9.03
N LYS A 218 -17.98 -6.67 9.13
CA LYS A 218 -16.92 -6.17 10.01
C LYS A 218 -16.49 -4.74 9.67
N TYR A 219 -16.57 -4.34 8.40
CA TYR A 219 -16.24 -3.00 7.94
C TYR A 219 -17.26 -1.96 8.44
N ASP A 220 -18.49 -2.38 8.73
CA ASP A 220 -19.51 -1.60 9.46
C ASP A 220 -19.88 -0.27 8.79
N VAL A 221 -19.88 -0.23 7.46
CA VAL A 221 -20.30 0.95 6.68
C VAL A 221 -21.48 0.59 5.79
N GLY A 222 -22.66 1.08 6.14
CA GLY A 222 -23.93 0.75 5.46
C GLY A 222 -23.90 0.93 3.94
N SER A 223 -23.28 2.00 3.43
CA SER A 223 -23.17 2.18 1.97
C SER A 223 -22.30 1.12 1.29
N VAL A 224 -21.22 0.68 1.94
CA VAL A 224 -20.32 -0.35 1.41
C VAL A 224 -21.03 -1.71 1.44
N ILE A 225 -21.66 -2.05 2.56
CA ILE A 225 -22.43 -3.28 2.76
C ILE A 225 -23.54 -3.40 1.70
N LYS A 226 -24.32 -2.33 1.49
CA LYS A 226 -25.43 -2.33 0.53
C LYS A 226 -24.96 -2.39 -0.92
N ARG A 227 -23.88 -1.67 -1.28
CA ARG A 227 -23.29 -1.77 -2.61
C ARG A 227 -22.74 -3.16 -2.89
N LEU A 228 -22.04 -3.77 -1.92
CA LEU A 228 -21.53 -5.12 -2.08
C LEU A 228 -22.67 -6.12 -2.32
N GLY A 229 -23.72 -6.05 -1.51
CA GLY A 229 -24.88 -6.93 -1.66
C GLY A 229 -25.55 -6.79 -3.03
N TRP A 230 -25.75 -5.54 -3.49
CA TRP A 230 -26.23 -5.26 -4.83
C TRP A 230 -25.31 -5.84 -5.91
N SER A 231 -23.99 -5.64 -5.79
CA SER A 231 -23.00 -6.11 -6.75
C SER A 231 -22.97 -7.63 -6.84
N LEU A 232 -22.93 -8.34 -5.70
CA LEU A 232 -22.92 -9.80 -5.68
C LEU A 232 -24.21 -10.37 -6.29
N GLU A 233 -25.37 -9.81 -5.96
CA GLU A 233 -26.65 -10.22 -6.57
C GLU A 233 -26.66 -9.98 -8.08
N LYS A 234 -26.11 -8.84 -8.55
CA LYS A 234 -26.01 -8.52 -9.96
C LYS A 234 -25.09 -9.47 -10.73
N LEU A 235 -24.03 -9.95 -10.09
CA LEU A 235 -23.10 -10.95 -10.59
C LEU A 235 -23.64 -12.40 -10.50
N GLY A 236 -24.91 -12.57 -10.11
CA GLY A 236 -25.59 -13.87 -10.08
C GLY A 236 -25.43 -14.67 -8.78
N TYR A 237 -24.81 -14.09 -7.74
CA TYR A 237 -24.71 -14.74 -6.44
C TYR A 237 -26.07 -14.72 -5.74
N THR A 238 -26.53 -15.90 -5.33
CA THR A 238 -27.84 -16.10 -4.68
C THR A 238 -27.72 -16.84 -3.35
N GLY A 239 -26.50 -16.89 -2.77
CA GLY A 239 -26.22 -17.56 -1.51
C GLY A 239 -26.91 -16.91 -0.31
N ASN A 240 -27.25 -17.73 0.69
CA ASN A 240 -27.85 -17.27 1.95
C ASN A 240 -26.96 -16.28 2.72
N SER A 241 -25.65 -16.27 2.48
CA SER A 241 -24.70 -15.32 3.09
C SER A 241 -25.04 -13.87 2.77
N LEU A 242 -25.66 -13.58 1.62
CA LEU A 242 -26.09 -12.23 1.26
C LEU A 242 -27.18 -11.68 2.18
N GLU A 243 -27.92 -12.55 2.88
CA GLU A 243 -28.99 -12.15 3.80
C GLU A 243 -28.46 -11.23 4.90
N GLY A 244 -27.27 -11.50 5.44
CA GLY A 244 -26.63 -10.64 6.43
C GLY A 244 -26.43 -9.21 5.93
N LEU A 245 -25.97 -9.06 4.68
CA LEU A 245 -25.84 -7.74 4.04
C LEU A 245 -27.22 -7.09 3.82
N ARG A 246 -28.23 -7.90 3.47
CA ARG A 246 -29.58 -7.42 3.13
C ARG A 246 -30.30 -6.87 4.36
N VAL A 247 -30.25 -7.57 5.50
CA VAL A 247 -30.92 -7.16 6.74
C VAL A 247 -30.16 -6.11 7.54
N TYR A 248 -28.89 -5.85 7.18
CA TYR A 248 -28.11 -4.81 7.83
C TYR A 248 -28.85 -3.46 7.84
N PRO A 249 -29.06 -2.83 9.02
CA PRO A 249 -29.99 -1.71 9.14
C PRO A 249 -29.43 -0.43 8.52
N VAL A 250 -30.19 0.17 7.59
CA VAL A 250 -29.88 1.47 6.98
C VAL A 250 -31.14 2.33 6.94
N LYS A 251 -30.99 3.65 7.11
CA LYS A 251 -32.12 4.60 7.18
C LYS A 251 -32.42 5.29 5.85
N ARG A 252 -31.55 5.16 4.85
CA ARG A 252 -31.62 5.88 3.59
C ARG A 252 -31.16 5.01 2.43
N TYR A 253 -31.47 5.46 1.22
CA TYR A 253 -30.87 4.93 0.01
C TYR A 253 -29.46 5.53 -0.16
N TYR A 254 -28.54 4.75 -0.71
CA TYR A 254 -27.21 5.21 -1.09
C TYR A 254 -27.05 5.18 -2.60
N LEU A 255 -26.28 6.13 -3.14
CA LEU A 255 -25.86 6.07 -4.54
C LEU A 255 -25.03 4.82 -4.78
N LEU A 256 -25.31 4.16 -5.90
CA LEU A 256 -24.53 3.04 -6.39
C LEU A 256 -23.10 3.50 -6.72
N ASP A 257 -22.97 4.54 -7.54
CA ASP A 257 -21.71 5.24 -7.76
C ASP A 257 -21.69 6.57 -6.98
N PRO A 258 -20.81 6.73 -5.96
CA PRO A 258 -20.69 7.98 -5.22
C PRO A 258 -20.24 9.18 -6.05
N SER A 259 -19.60 8.94 -7.21
CA SER A 259 -19.00 9.98 -8.04
C SER A 259 -19.97 10.59 -9.06
N LEU A 260 -21.16 10.00 -9.21
CA LEU A 260 -22.18 10.44 -10.16
C LEU A 260 -23.37 11.06 -9.46
N GLU A 261 -24.04 12.00 -10.13
CA GLU A 261 -25.28 12.61 -9.63
C GLU A 261 -26.45 11.62 -9.61
N GLU A 262 -27.45 11.85 -8.74
CA GLU A 262 -28.65 11.02 -8.60
C GLU A 262 -29.73 11.35 -9.65
N THR A 263 -29.34 11.57 -10.91
CA THR A 263 -30.29 12.02 -11.92
C THR A 263 -31.12 10.85 -12.46
N SER A 264 -32.41 10.82 -12.12
CA SER A 264 -33.38 9.79 -12.56
C SER A 264 -33.00 8.33 -12.22
N ALA A 265 -32.26 8.14 -11.13
CA ALA A 265 -31.81 6.82 -10.69
C ALA A 265 -32.97 5.92 -10.24
N LYS A 266 -33.02 4.69 -10.75
CA LYS A 266 -33.98 3.68 -10.28
C LYS A 266 -33.64 3.30 -8.85
N LYS A 267 -34.63 3.30 -7.95
CA LYS A 267 -34.44 2.86 -6.57
C LYS A 267 -34.59 1.34 -6.46
N ASN A 268 -33.53 0.69 -6.00
CA ASN A 268 -33.52 -0.71 -5.60
C ASN A 268 -33.82 -0.80 -4.11
N SER A 269 -35.09 -1.08 -3.78
CA SER A 269 -35.56 -1.13 -2.39
C SER A 269 -34.98 -2.29 -1.60
N ARG A 270 -34.64 -3.40 -2.28
CA ARG A 270 -34.05 -4.59 -1.66
C ARG A 270 -32.68 -4.29 -1.04
N TRP A 271 -31.86 -3.49 -1.73
CA TRP A 271 -30.53 -3.11 -1.25
C TRP A 271 -30.45 -1.68 -0.72
N HIS A 272 -31.54 -0.90 -0.75
CA HIS A 272 -31.50 0.53 -0.43
C HIS A 272 -30.44 1.28 -1.27
N ILE A 273 -30.43 1.02 -2.57
CA ILE A 273 -29.49 1.62 -3.53
C ILE A 273 -30.26 2.44 -4.57
N SER A 274 -29.77 3.64 -4.87
CA SER A 274 -30.16 4.41 -6.05
C SER A 274 -29.20 4.05 -7.20
N GLU A 275 -29.71 3.34 -8.20
CA GLU A 275 -28.95 2.85 -9.36
C GLU A 275 -28.69 4.01 -10.33
N ASN A 276 -27.69 4.84 -10.01
CA ASN A 276 -27.32 6.06 -10.73
C ASN A 276 -26.21 5.86 -11.78
N LEU A 277 -26.10 4.65 -12.34
CA LEU A 277 -25.21 4.38 -13.47
C LEU A 277 -25.90 4.81 -14.77
N GLN A 278 -25.17 5.47 -15.67
CA GLN A 278 -25.69 5.79 -17.00
C GLN A 278 -25.95 4.47 -17.76
N ARG A 279 -27.13 4.35 -18.38
CA ARG A 279 -27.36 3.31 -19.38
C ARG A 279 -26.56 3.70 -20.62
N SER A 280 -25.49 2.97 -20.91
CA SER A 280 -24.91 2.93 -22.27
C SER A 280 -25.85 2.21 -23.21
#